data_AF-A0A0M8V8G7-F1
#
_entry.id   AF-A0A0M8V8G7-F1
#
_cell.length_a   1.000
_cell.length_b   1.000
_cell.length_c   1.000
_cell.angle_alpha   90.00
_cell.angle_beta   90.00
_cell.angle_gamma   90.00
#
_symmetry.space_group_name_H-M   'P 1'
#
loop_
_entity.id
_entity.type
_entity.pdbx_description
1 polymer ?
#
loop_
_entity_poly.entity_id
_entity_poly.type
_entity_poly.pdbx_seq_one_letter_code
_entity_poly.pdbx_strand_id
1 'polypeptide(L)'
;MLRTQIDVSGLTWLFPLLETALSFHHAVRGEHDDLAVTVAGLREATMNGDFAYYVVIAAAIGDRPRPDGPAIQWLDDEHTVQERWRAQVTARCARLRHL
;
A
#
# COMPACT_ATOMS: atom_id res chain seq x y z
N MET A 1 -9.05 -7.16 13.94
CA MET A 1 -8.82 -6.55 15.26
C MET A 1 -8.41 -5.08 15.13
N LEU A 2 -7.33 -4.72 14.43
CA LEU A 2 -6.90 -3.32 14.34
C LEU A 2 -7.82 -2.40 13.51
N ARG A 3 -8.34 -2.89 12.36
CA ARG A 3 -9.35 -2.14 11.56
C ARG A 3 -10.58 -1.74 12.38
N THR A 4 -11.13 -2.69 13.13
CA THR A 4 -12.26 -2.48 14.03
C THR A 4 -11.94 -1.47 15.13
N GLN A 5 -10.73 -1.50 15.69
CA GLN A 5 -10.32 -0.54 16.72
C GLN A 5 -10.20 0.88 16.16
N ILE A 6 -9.68 1.03 14.94
CA ILE A 6 -9.63 2.32 14.23
C ILE A 6 -11.05 2.87 14.05
N ASP A 7 -11.98 2.03 13.60
CA ASP A 7 -13.38 2.39 13.39
C ASP A 7 -14.07 2.85 14.70
N VAL A 8 -14.03 1.99 15.72
CA VAL A 8 -14.68 2.26 17.02
C VAL A 8 -14.08 3.47 17.73
N SER A 9 -12.80 3.77 17.52
CA SER A 9 -12.15 4.95 18.10
C SER A 9 -12.40 6.24 17.31
N GLY A 10 -13.11 6.17 16.16
CA GLY A 10 -13.33 7.32 15.28
C GLY A 10 -12.05 7.84 14.60
N LEU A 11 -10.99 7.04 14.55
CA LEU A 11 -9.70 7.41 13.97
C LEU A 11 -9.58 6.98 12.50
N THR A 12 -10.68 7.01 11.76
CA THR A 12 -10.79 6.45 10.40
C THR A 12 -9.76 7.00 9.41
N TRP A 13 -9.21 8.20 9.65
CA TRP A 13 -8.08 8.77 8.91
C TRP A 13 -6.81 7.90 8.95
N LEU A 14 -6.69 6.95 9.89
CA LEU A 14 -5.59 5.97 9.97
C LEU A 14 -5.77 4.78 9.03
N PHE A 15 -6.95 4.55 8.43
CA PHE A 15 -7.18 3.41 7.56
C PHE A 15 -6.20 3.34 6.38
N PRO A 16 -5.94 4.42 5.62
CA PRO A 16 -5.02 4.35 4.49
C PRO A 16 -3.59 3.94 4.89
N LEU A 17 -3.14 4.40 6.06
CA LEU A 17 -1.83 4.03 6.60
C LEU A 17 -1.78 2.54 6.98
N LEU A 18 -2.82 2.04 7.66
CA LEU A 18 -2.91 0.63 8.02
C LEU A 18 -2.95 -0.27 6.78
N GLU A 19 -3.80 0.05 5.81
CA GLU A 19 -3.90 -0.72 4.57
C GLU A 19 -2.58 -0.74 3.80
N THR A 20 -1.85 0.39 3.75
CA THR A 20 -0.52 0.44 3.13
C THR A 20 0.48 -0.49 3.84
N ALA A 21 0.49 -0.50 5.17
CA ALA A 21 1.35 -1.39 5.94
C ALA A 21 1.02 -2.87 5.71
N LEU A 22 -0.27 -3.21 5.57
CA LEU A 22 -0.71 -4.55 5.25
C LEU A 22 -0.38 -4.94 3.80
N SER A 23 -0.53 -4.04 2.84
CA SER A 23 -0.07 -4.29 1.46
C SER A 23 1.42 -4.61 1.43
N PHE A 24 2.26 -3.87 2.17
CA PHE A 24 3.68 -4.19 2.30
C PHE A 24 3.90 -5.58 2.91
N HIS A 25 3.19 -5.91 3.98
CA HIS A 25 3.27 -7.22 4.63
C HIS A 25 2.94 -8.36 3.66
N HIS A 26 1.77 -8.30 3.00
CA HIS A 26 1.31 -9.34 2.09
C HIS A 26 2.22 -9.48 0.87
N ALA A 27 2.71 -8.37 0.31
CA ALA A 27 3.68 -8.40 -0.78
C ALA A 27 4.99 -9.08 -0.36
N VAL A 28 5.50 -8.79 0.84
CA VAL A 28 6.69 -9.44 1.39
C VAL A 28 6.48 -10.94 1.63
N ARG A 29 5.25 -11.34 1.95
CA ARG A 29 4.89 -12.74 2.21
C ARG A 29 4.51 -13.53 0.96
N GLY A 30 4.29 -12.86 -0.18
CA GLY A 30 3.78 -13.48 -1.40
C GLY A 30 2.28 -13.81 -1.33
N GLU A 31 1.53 -13.15 -0.45
CA GLU A 31 0.10 -13.34 -0.21
C GLU A 31 -0.70 -12.46 -1.19
N HIS A 32 -0.76 -12.89 -2.46
CA HIS A 32 -1.28 -12.07 -3.56
C HIS A 32 -2.77 -11.72 -3.46
N ASP A 33 -3.58 -12.63 -2.91
CA ASP A 33 -5.02 -12.42 -2.73
C ASP A 33 -5.29 -11.41 -1.59
N ASP A 34 -4.62 -11.58 -0.45
CA ASP A 34 -4.71 -10.64 0.67
C ASP A 34 -4.19 -9.25 0.27
N LEU A 35 -3.12 -9.20 -0.53
CA LEU A 35 -2.66 -7.95 -1.13
C LEU A 35 -3.75 -7.31 -2.02
N ALA A 36 -4.46 -8.09 -2.85
CA ALA A 36 -5.53 -7.54 -3.67
C ALA A 36 -6.68 -6.98 -2.81
N VAL A 37 -7.05 -7.67 -1.73
CA VAL A 37 -8.06 -7.22 -0.77
C VAL A 37 -7.65 -5.92 -0.08
N THR A 38 -6.40 -5.82 0.39
CA THR A 38 -5.91 -4.59 1.04
C THR A 38 -5.85 -3.40 0.09
N VAL A 39 -5.44 -3.60 -1.17
CA VAL A 39 -5.47 -2.54 -2.18
C VAL A 39 -6.90 -2.08 -2.49
N ALA A 40 -7.87 -3.00 -2.50
CA ALA A 40 -9.28 -2.63 -2.67
C ALA A 40 -9.81 -1.80 -1.50
N GLY A 41 -9.54 -2.23 -0.25
CA GLY A 41 -9.91 -1.48 0.95
C GLY A 41 -9.24 -0.11 1.01
N LEU A 42 -7.98 -0.01 0.57
CA LEU A 42 -7.27 1.26 0.47
C LEU A 42 -7.93 2.21 -0.54
N ARG A 43 -8.33 1.71 -1.71
CA ARG A 43 -9.04 2.52 -2.72
C ARG A 43 -10.36 3.06 -2.18
N GLU A 44 -11.12 2.24 -1.46
CA GLU A 44 -12.36 2.64 -0.81
C GLU A 44 -12.09 3.73 0.25
N ALA A 45 -11.10 3.52 1.11
CA ALA A 45 -10.73 4.49 2.15
C ALA A 45 -10.26 5.85 1.61
N THR A 46 -9.72 5.89 0.39
CA THR A 46 -9.22 7.11 -0.26
C THR A 46 -10.12 7.62 -1.39
N MET A 47 -11.38 7.14 -1.49
CA MET A 47 -12.28 7.49 -2.60
C MET A 47 -12.58 8.99 -2.69
N ASN A 48 -12.53 9.70 -1.55
CA ASN A 48 -12.72 11.15 -1.51
C ASN A 48 -11.51 11.94 -2.07
N GLY A 49 -10.43 11.26 -2.46
CA GLY A 49 -9.20 11.85 -2.98
C GLY A 49 -8.14 12.09 -1.91
N ASP A 50 -8.51 12.10 -0.63
CA ASP A 50 -7.54 12.23 0.46
C ASP A 50 -6.64 11.02 0.50
N PHE A 51 -5.34 11.27 0.61
CA PHE A 51 -4.33 10.23 0.68
C PHE A 51 -4.31 9.25 -0.52
N ALA A 52 -4.87 9.62 -1.67
CA ALA A 52 -4.90 8.77 -2.88
C ALA A 52 -3.51 8.28 -3.34
N TYR A 53 -2.44 8.98 -2.92
CA TYR A 53 -1.06 8.55 -3.16
C TYR A 53 -0.71 7.21 -2.51
N TYR A 54 -1.39 6.81 -1.43
CA TYR A 54 -1.20 5.48 -0.85
C TYR A 54 -1.62 4.36 -1.81
N VAL A 55 -2.65 4.57 -2.65
CA VAL A 55 -3.06 3.57 -3.65
C VAL A 55 -1.96 3.34 -4.68
N VAL A 56 -1.28 4.42 -5.12
CA VAL A 56 -0.14 4.33 -6.05
C VAL A 56 1.06 3.63 -5.40
N ILE A 57 1.34 3.93 -4.12
CA ILE A 57 2.37 3.23 -3.34
C ILE A 57 2.04 1.73 -3.23
N ALA A 58 0.80 1.38 -2.89
CA ALA A 58 0.39 -0.02 -2.71
C ALA A 58 0.43 -0.81 -4.04
N ALA A 59 0.14 -0.14 -5.17
CA ALA A 59 0.34 -0.72 -6.50
C ALA A 59 1.83 -1.01 -6.76
N ALA A 60 2.73 -0.08 -6.44
CA ALA A 60 4.17 -0.28 -6.58
C ALA A 60 4.70 -1.40 -5.68
N ILE A 61 4.27 -1.45 -4.41
CA ILE A 61 4.58 -2.52 -3.45
C ILE A 61 4.20 -3.89 -4.02
N GLY A 62 3.05 -3.96 -4.68
CA GLY A 62 2.51 -5.20 -5.26
C GLY A 62 3.01 -5.54 -6.66
N ASP A 63 3.92 -4.75 -7.23
CA ASP A 63 4.31 -4.81 -8.64
C ASP A 63 3.11 -4.82 -9.61
N ARG A 64 2.10 -4.01 -9.31
CA ARG A 64 0.86 -3.87 -10.09
C ARG A 64 0.91 -2.63 -10.98
N PRO A 65 0.14 -2.62 -12.08
CA PRO A 65 -0.03 -1.41 -12.89
C PRO A 65 -0.51 -0.22 -12.05
N ARG A 66 -0.07 0.97 -12.41
CA ARG A 66 -0.51 2.20 -11.74
C ARG A 66 -2.04 2.33 -11.84
N PRO A 67 -2.75 2.66 -10.74
CA PRO A 67 -4.14 3.05 -10.79
C PRO A 67 -4.37 4.25 -11.71
N ASP A 68 -5.54 4.29 -12.35
CA ASP A 68 -6.08 5.57 -12.85
C ASP A 68 -6.39 6.49 -11.66
N GLY A 69 -6.15 7.79 -11.84
CA GLY A 69 -6.35 8.76 -10.77
C GLY A 69 -5.68 10.10 -11.05
N PRO A 70 -5.84 11.07 -10.12
CA PRO A 70 -5.21 12.37 -10.25
C PRO A 70 -3.69 12.23 -10.28
N ALA A 71 -3.02 13.11 -11.03
CA ALA A 71 -1.57 13.20 -11.01
C ALA A 71 -1.11 13.61 -9.60
N ILE A 72 -0.23 12.79 -9.00
CA ILE A 72 0.39 13.08 -7.71
C ILE A 72 1.70 13.80 -7.97
N GLN A 73 1.91 14.93 -7.29
CA GLN A 73 3.19 15.61 -7.30
C GLN A 73 4.11 14.97 -6.25
N TRP A 74 4.98 14.09 -6.73
CA TRP A 74 6.02 13.46 -5.91
C TRP A 74 7.21 14.41 -5.70
N LEU A 75 8.00 14.15 -4.65
CA LEU A 75 9.25 14.89 -4.38
C LEU A 75 10.35 14.52 -5.38
N ASP A 76 10.40 13.25 -5.77
CA ASP A 76 11.22 12.72 -6.85
C ASP A 76 10.32 12.35 -8.04
N ASP A 77 10.88 11.91 -9.16
CA ASP A 77 10.07 11.36 -10.24
C ASP A 77 9.32 10.08 -9.77
N GLU A 78 8.12 9.88 -10.34
CA GLU A 78 7.23 8.79 -9.92
C GLU A 78 7.86 7.41 -10.11
N HIS A 79 8.63 7.21 -11.17
CA HIS A 79 9.29 5.94 -11.45
C HIS A 79 10.28 5.60 -10.34
N THR A 80 11.13 6.54 -9.95
CA THR A 80 12.05 6.41 -8.81
C THR A 80 11.32 6.07 -7.51
N VAL A 81 10.17 6.71 -7.24
CA VAL A 81 9.36 6.39 -6.05
C VAL A 81 8.86 4.94 -6.11
N GLN A 82 8.33 4.49 -7.24
CA GLN A 82 7.83 3.12 -7.41
C GLN A 82 8.95 2.08 -7.27
N GLU A 83 10.12 2.32 -7.89
CA GLU A 83 11.28 1.44 -7.79
C GLU A 83 11.79 1.30 -6.37
N ARG A 84 11.84 2.40 -5.60
CA ARG A 84 12.25 2.35 -4.18
C ARG A 84 11.32 1.48 -3.36
N TRP A 85 10.00 1.56 -3.56
CA TRP A 85 9.05 0.69 -2.87
C TRP A 85 9.22 -0.78 -3.25
N ARG A 86 9.33 -1.08 -4.55
CA ARG A 86 9.61 -2.45 -5.03
C ARG A 86 10.89 -3.00 -4.41
N ALA A 87 11.98 -2.22 -4.42
CA ALA A 87 13.26 -2.62 -3.86
C ALA A 87 13.18 -2.99 -2.37
N GLN A 88 12.41 -2.25 -1.57
CA GLN A 88 12.20 -2.56 -0.16
C GLN A 88 11.47 -3.90 0.05
N VAL A 89 10.44 -4.17 -0.75
CA VAL A 89 9.71 -5.46 -0.72
C VAL A 89 10.67 -6.59 -1.10
N THR A 90 11.38 -6.47 -2.22
CA THR A 90 12.35 -7.48 -2.69
C THR A 90 13.44 -7.75 -1.65
N ALA A 91 14.02 -6.71 -1.06
CA ALA A 91 15.05 -6.85 -0.04
C ALA A 91 14.54 -7.58 1.20
N ARG A 92 13.28 -7.34 1.62
CA ARG A 92 12.73 -8.07 2.75
C ARG A 92 12.29 -9.49 2.41
N CYS A 93 11.74 -9.73 1.23
CA CYS A 93 11.50 -11.08 0.71
C CYS A 93 12.78 -11.93 0.78
N ALA A 94 13.88 -11.40 0.24
CA ALA A 94 15.17 -12.08 0.27
C ALA A 94 15.59 -12.41 1.71
N ARG A 95 15.52 -11.43 2.62
CA ARG A 95 15.86 -11.64 4.03
C ARG A 95 15.02 -12.73 4.71
N LEU A 96 13.72 -12.81 4.43
CA LEU A 96 12.83 -13.82 5.03
C LEU A 96 13.03 -15.22 4.43
N ARG A 97 13.53 -15.34 3.20
CA ARG A 97 13.87 -16.64 2.59
C ARG A 97 15.19 -17.22 3.12
N HIS A 98 16.01 -16.41 3.77
CA HIS A 98 17.29 -16.81 4.35
C HIS A 98 17.22 -17.05 5.88
N LEU A 99 16.01 -17.01 6.46
CA LEU A 99 15.71 -17.39 7.85
C LEU A 99 15.02 -18.76 7.85
#